data_AF-A0AAF0USR3-F1
#
_entry.id   AF-A0AAF0USR3-F1
#
_cell.length_a   1.000
_cell.length_b   1.000
_cell.length_c   1.000
_cell.angle_alpha   90.00
_cell.angle_beta   90.00
_cell.angle_gamma   90.00
#
_symmetry.space_group_name_H-M   'P 1'
#
loop_
_entity.id
_entity.type
_entity.pdbx_description
1 polymer ?
#
loop_
_entity_poly.entity_id
_entity_poly.type
_entity_poly.pdbx_seq_one_letter_code
_entity_poly.pdbx_strand_id
1 'polypeptide(L)'
;MTVNTSDDMPYKEVNRAAKILMQMANVVNQPQPNKDTNNEEIRACFRREEALRYREPERAFSYTTIDGHKSVVAPLKRRGGKPLKRILHHHILKTNRPTHFSLHCLVRDAAARLPGGVRTRDDVCVLARDSQFIVEDISSSQLNKAVRGGSGGARNFMKGV
;
A
#
# COMPACT_ATOMS: atom_id res chain seq x y z
N MET A 1 -12.85 -65.44 33.79
CA MET A 1 -11.85 -64.36 33.94
C MET A 1 -11.14 -64.21 32.61
N THR A 2 -11.51 -63.21 31.83
CA THR A 2 -11.05 -62.98 30.46
C THR A 2 -9.74 -62.19 30.50
N VAL A 3 -8.61 -62.83 30.15
CA VAL A 3 -7.35 -62.13 29.93
C VAL A 3 -7.26 -61.83 28.44
N ASN A 4 -7.49 -60.56 28.10
CA ASN A 4 -7.45 -60.05 26.74
C ASN A 4 -6.02 -60.21 26.20
N THR A 5 -5.91 -60.98 25.12
CA THR A 5 -4.71 -61.11 24.28
C THR A 5 -4.85 -60.12 23.14
N SER A 6 -4.33 -58.91 23.31
CA SER A 6 -4.14 -57.84 22.33
C SER A 6 -3.42 -56.77 23.15
N ASP A 7 -2.13 -56.50 22.97
CA ASP A 7 -1.64 -55.64 21.91
C ASP A 7 -0.09 -55.64 21.92
N ASP A 8 0.54 -56.55 21.17
CA ASP A 8 1.96 -56.41 20.80
C ASP A 8 2.02 -55.77 19.40
N MET A 9 1.76 -54.46 19.34
CA MET A 9 2.02 -53.66 18.14
C MET A 9 3.54 -53.40 18.05
N PRO A 10 4.22 -53.89 17.00
CA PRO A 10 5.68 -53.80 16.91
C PRO A 10 6.14 -52.34 16.79
N TYR A 11 7.00 -51.91 17.72
CA TYR A 11 7.60 -50.57 17.87
C TYR A 11 8.07 -49.84 16.59
N LYS A 12 8.23 -50.53 15.45
CA LYS A 12 8.59 -49.94 14.15
C LYS A 12 7.44 -49.17 13.49
N GLU A 13 6.20 -49.53 13.77
CA GLU A 13 5.02 -48.88 13.16
C GLU A 13 4.68 -47.55 13.84
N VAL A 14 4.84 -47.49 15.17
CA VAL A 14 4.77 -46.26 15.97
C VAL A 14 5.75 -45.20 15.44
N ASN A 15 6.94 -45.64 15.04
CA ASN A 15 7.97 -44.76 14.48
C ASN A 15 7.65 -44.27 13.07
N ARG A 16 6.88 -45.03 12.26
CA ARG A 16 6.36 -44.57 10.96
C ARG A 16 5.24 -43.55 11.14
N ALA A 17 4.30 -43.81 12.04
CA ALA A 17 3.22 -42.89 12.36
C ALA A 17 3.76 -41.56 12.94
N ALA A 18 4.74 -41.63 13.84
CA ALA A 18 5.44 -40.46 14.36
C ALA A 18 6.17 -39.67 13.27
N LYS A 19 6.76 -40.34 12.27
CA LYS A 19 7.40 -39.68 11.12
C LYS A 19 6.39 -38.97 10.22
N ILE A 20 5.23 -39.58 9.98
CA ILE A 20 4.15 -38.98 9.18
C ILE A 20 3.58 -37.75 9.91
N LEU A 21 3.36 -37.83 11.22
CA LEU A 21 2.93 -36.69 12.04
C LEU A 21 3.97 -35.56 12.09
N MET A 22 5.27 -35.88 12.19
CA MET A 22 6.34 -34.89 12.08
C MET A 22 6.42 -34.25 10.69
N GLN A 23 6.18 -35.02 9.62
CA GLN A 23 6.16 -34.51 8.25
C GLN A 23 4.98 -33.55 8.01
N MET A 24 3.81 -33.83 8.60
CA MET A 24 2.64 -32.95 8.56
C MET A 24 2.84 -31.68 9.39
N ALA A 25 3.47 -31.77 10.56
CA ALA A 25 3.81 -30.61 11.39
C ALA A 25 4.80 -29.65 10.70
N ASN A 26 5.68 -30.17 9.84
CA ASN A 26 6.64 -29.34 9.09
C ASN A 26 6.03 -28.58 7.89
N VAL A 27 4.84 -28.97 7.42
CA VAL A 27 4.12 -28.22 6.38
C VAL A 27 3.45 -26.95 6.95
N VAL A 28 3.14 -26.94 8.24
CA VAL A 28 2.51 -25.81 8.95
C VAL A 28 3.52 -24.72 9.36
N ASN A 29 4.82 -24.98 9.20
CA ASN A 29 5.88 -23.97 9.31
C ASN A 29 6.32 -23.44 7.93
N GLN A 30 5.41 -23.36 6.96
CA GLN A 30 5.59 -22.33 5.93
C GLN A 30 5.47 -20.98 6.64
N PRO A 31 6.45 -20.07 6.49
CA PRO A 31 6.28 -18.70 6.93
C PRO A 31 5.01 -18.19 6.26
N GLN A 32 3.96 -17.95 7.06
CA GLN A 32 2.86 -17.11 6.62
C GLN A 32 3.51 -15.89 5.99
N PRO A 33 3.19 -15.51 4.73
CA PRO A 33 3.85 -14.40 4.07
C PRO A 33 3.80 -13.22 5.02
N ASN A 34 4.98 -12.92 5.53
CA ASN A 34 5.28 -11.83 6.41
C ASN A 34 4.55 -10.60 5.89
N LYS A 35 3.66 -10.03 6.72
CA LYS A 35 2.89 -8.83 6.40
C LYS A 35 3.81 -7.69 5.90
N ASP A 36 5.08 -7.73 6.29
CA ASP A 36 6.12 -6.80 5.89
C ASP A 36 6.56 -6.95 4.42
N THR A 37 6.62 -8.17 3.85
CA THR A 37 6.96 -8.37 2.43
C THR A 37 5.82 -7.93 1.53
N ASN A 38 4.57 -8.20 1.91
CA ASN A 38 3.43 -7.63 1.21
C ASN A 38 3.47 -6.10 1.22
N ASN A 39 3.86 -5.48 2.34
CA ASN A 39 3.96 -4.03 2.43
C ASN A 39 5.09 -3.46 1.55
N GLU A 40 6.26 -4.09 1.55
CA GLU A 40 7.37 -3.68 0.69
C GLU A 40 7.05 -3.84 -0.80
N GLU A 41 6.40 -4.93 -1.21
CA GLU A 41 5.96 -5.14 -2.58
C GLU A 41 4.88 -4.13 -2.99
N ILE A 42 3.90 -3.86 -2.12
CA ILE A 42 2.85 -2.85 -2.35
C ILE A 42 3.45 -1.46 -2.50
N ARG A 43 4.48 -1.14 -1.70
CA ARG A 43 5.24 0.11 -1.77
C ARG A 43 6.07 0.18 -3.06
N ALA A 44 6.74 -0.89 -3.46
CA ALA A 44 7.52 -0.94 -4.69
C ALA A 44 6.62 -0.82 -5.93
N CYS A 45 5.46 -1.49 -5.92
CA CYS A 45 4.40 -1.30 -6.92
C CYS A 45 3.98 0.17 -7.01
N PHE A 46 3.73 0.82 -5.86
CA PHE A 46 3.34 2.23 -5.83
C PHE A 46 4.36 3.12 -6.52
N ARG A 47 5.64 3.00 -6.16
CA ARG A 47 6.72 3.83 -6.70
C ARG A 47 6.88 3.63 -8.20
N ARG A 48 6.72 2.40 -8.70
CA ARG A 48 6.70 2.10 -10.14
C ARG A 48 5.52 2.78 -10.85
N GLU A 49 4.31 2.63 -10.32
CA GLU A 49 3.10 3.25 -10.88
C GLU A 49 3.19 4.79 -10.83
N GLU A 50 3.71 5.34 -9.74
CA GLU A 50 3.97 6.77 -9.54
C GLU A 50 4.93 7.30 -10.62
N ALA A 51 6.05 6.61 -10.85
CA ALA A 51 7.01 6.99 -11.89
C ALA A 51 6.39 6.99 -13.30
N LEU A 52 5.57 5.98 -13.63
CA LEU A 52 4.86 5.91 -14.91
C LEU A 52 3.85 7.05 -15.08
N ARG A 53 3.08 7.35 -14.04
CA ARG A 53 2.11 8.45 -14.07
C ARG A 53 2.77 9.79 -14.32
N TYR A 54 3.90 10.08 -13.66
CA TYR A 54 4.61 11.34 -13.85
C TYR A 54 5.40 11.40 -15.16
N ARG A 55 5.60 10.26 -15.85
CA ARG A 55 6.12 10.23 -17.23
C ARG A 55 5.09 10.70 -18.25
N GLU A 56 3.80 10.42 -18.04
CA GLU A 56 2.69 10.85 -18.90
C GLU A 56 1.64 11.66 -18.13
N PRO A 57 1.97 12.86 -17.60
CA PRO A 57 1.10 13.63 -16.71
C PRO A 57 -0.18 14.16 -17.38
N GLU A 58 -0.26 14.11 -18.70
CA GLU A 58 -1.39 14.56 -19.51
C GLU A 58 -2.48 13.51 -19.67
N ARG A 59 -2.21 12.25 -19.31
CA ARG A 59 -3.13 11.13 -19.47
C ARG A 59 -3.75 10.73 -18.13
N ALA A 60 -4.97 10.19 -18.19
CA ALA A 60 -5.53 9.50 -17.04
C ALA A 60 -4.68 8.26 -16.75
N PHE A 61 -4.54 7.91 -15.48
CA PHE A 61 -3.74 6.78 -15.04
C PHE A 61 -4.58 5.83 -14.20
N SER A 62 -4.33 4.53 -14.30
CA SER A 62 -5.02 3.50 -13.54
C SER A 62 -4.07 2.90 -12.51
N TYR A 63 -4.30 3.21 -11.24
CA TYR A 63 -3.58 2.61 -10.13
C TYR A 63 -4.15 1.23 -9.79
N THR A 64 -3.28 0.35 -9.29
CA THR A 64 -3.71 -0.92 -8.71
C THR A 64 -3.94 -0.75 -7.22
N THR A 65 -5.15 -1.06 -6.74
CA THR A 65 -5.48 -1.10 -5.31
C THR A 65 -4.79 -2.29 -4.65
N ILE A 66 -4.74 -2.28 -3.32
CA ILE A 66 -4.19 -3.38 -2.53
C ILE A 66 -4.93 -4.70 -2.81
N ASP A 67 -6.22 -4.62 -3.11
CA ASP A 67 -7.08 -5.77 -3.46
C ASP A 67 -6.91 -6.23 -4.92
N GLY A 68 -6.05 -5.59 -5.71
CA GLY A 68 -5.81 -5.91 -7.13
C GLY A 68 -6.78 -5.25 -8.12
N HIS A 69 -7.74 -4.46 -7.65
CA HIS A 69 -8.64 -3.69 -8.52
C HIS A 69 -7.93 -2.50 -9.17
N LYS A 70 -8.47 -2.01 -10.29
CA LYS A 70 -7.97 -0.81 -10.96
C LYS A 70 -8.81 0.42 -10.57
N SER A 71 -8.13 1.49 -10.20
CA SER A 71 -8.74 2.77 -9.83
C SER A 71 -8.18 3.89 -10.69
N VAL A 72 -9.05 4.62 -11.38
CA VAL A 72 -8.66 5.65 -12.35
C VAL A 72 -8.51 7.00 -11.68
N VAL A 73 -7.43 7.69 -12.01
CA VAL A 73 -7.18 9.07 -11.60
C VAL A 73 -7.06 9.97 -12.82
N ALA A 74 -7.69 11.15 -12.72
CA ALA A 74 -7.65 12.14 -13.78
C ALA A 74 -6.21 12.61 -14.10
N PRO A 75 -5.97 13.14 -15.32
CA PRO A 75 -4.73 13.81 -15.68
C PRO A 75 -4.30 14.89 -14.67
N LEU A 76 -3.00 15.15 -14.60
CA LEU A 76 -2.43 16.22 -13.76
C LEU A 76 -2.58 17.58 -14.44
N LYS A 77 -2.46 17.61 -15.77
CA LYS A 77 -2.62 18.81 -16.58
C LYS A 77 -4.05 18.88 -17.13
N ARG A 78 -4.89 19.74 -16.56
CA ARG A 78 -6.13 20.15 -17.21
C ARG A 78 -5.79 21.22 -18.26
N ARG A 79 -6.14 21.01 -19.53
CA ARG A 79 -6.18 22.11 -20.53
C ARG A 79 -7.05 23.23 -19.94
N GLY A 80 -6.45 24.35 -19.55
CA GLY A 80 -7.16 25.56 -19.10
C GLY A 80 -7.31 25.81 -17.58
N GLY A 81 -6.63 25.08 -16.70
CA GLY A 81 -6.66 25.36 -15.25
C GLY A 81 -5.71 26.49 -14.81
N LYS A 82 -6.14 27.37 -13.89
CA LYS A 82 -5.26 28.34 -13.22
C LYS A 82 -4.08 27.60 -12.56
N PRO A 83 -2.86 28.16 -12.56
CA PRO A 83 -1.72 27.56 -11.86
C PRO A 83 -2.12 27.32 -10.41
N LEU A 84 -2.09 26.06 -9.97
CA LEU A 84 -2.22 25.73 -8.56
C LEU A 84 -1.11 26.51 -7.84
N LYS A 85 -1.48 27.34 -6.85
CA LYS A 85 -0.52 28.10 -6.04
C LYS A 85 0.64 27.18 -5.64
N ARG A 86 1.86 27.57 -6.02
CA ARG A 86 3.09 26.85 -5.68
C ARG A 86 3.10 26.58 -4.17
N ILE A 87 3.16 25.31 -3.81
CA ILE A 87 2.81 24.83 -2.48
C ILE A 87 3.86 25.23 -1.44
N LEU A 88 3.37 25.84 -0.35
CA LEU A 88 3.99 26.24 0.93
C LEU A 88 4.64 25.09 1.75
N HIS A 89 5.05 23.98 1.11
CA HIS A 89 5.52 22.78 1.79
C HIS A 89 6.78 22.22 1.13
N HIS A 90 7.68 23.09 0.68
CA HIS A 90 8.97 22.73 0.11
C HIS A 90 9.80 21.81 1.02
N HIS A 91 9.58 21.86 2.34
CA HIS A 91 10.30 21.07 3.33
C HIS A 91 9.85 19.60 3.41
N ILE A 92 8.67 19.27 2.88
CA ILE A 92 8.09 17.92 2.95
C ILE A 92 8.40 17.12 1.68
N LEU A 93 8.67 17.82 0.57
CA LEU A 93 8.90 17.21 -0.73
C LEU A 93 10.39 17.20 -1.06
N LYS A 94 10.90 16.08 -1.57
CA LYS A 94 12.28 15.99 -2.09
C LYS A 94 12.49 16.99 -3.25
N THR A 95 13.75 17.39 -3.44
CA THR A 95 14.15 18.30 -4.52
C THR A 95 14.13 17.63 -5.88
N ASN A 96 14.46 16.34 -5.96
CA ASN A 96 14.44 15.52 -7.18
C ASN A 96 13.01 15.08 -7.60
N ARG A 97 12.01 15.92 -7.39
CA ARG A 97 10.62 15.61 -7.74
C ARG A 97 10.28 16.13 -9.15
N PRO A 98 9.38 15.46 -9.88
CA PRO A 98 8.84 15.96 -11.14
C PRO A 98 8.21 17.35 -10.96
N THR A 99 8.30 18.21 -11.99
CA THR A 99 7.73 19.57 -11.96
C THR A 99 6.22 19.59 -11.68
N HIS A 100 5.51 18.55 -12.13
CA HIS A 100 4.07 18.39 -11.93
C HIS A 100 3.70 17.72 -10.60
N PHE A 101 4.68 17.23 -9.85
CA PHE A 101 4.45 16.60 -8.57
C PHE A 101 4.04 17.64 -7.53
N SER A 102 2.97 17.35 -6.80
CA SER A 102 2.50 18.17 -5.70
C SER A 102 1.86 17.29 -4.63
N LEU A 103 1.83 17.77 -3.38
CA LEU A 103 1.20 17.02 -2.29
C LEU A 103 -0.27 16.68 -2.60
N HIS A 104 -0.99 17.57 -3.29
CA HIS A 104 -2.37 17.32 -3.72
C HIS A 104 -2.47 16.14 -4.71
N CYS A 105 -1.54 16.04 -5.66
CA CYS A 105 -1.53 14.94 -6.62
C CYS A 105 -1.25 13.62 -5.91
N LEU A 106 -0.28 13.62 -5.00
CA LEU A 106 0.04 12.45 -4.18
C LEU A 106 -1.16 11.97 -3.36
N VAL A 107 -1.87 12.87 -2.68
CA VAL A 107 -3.05 12.50 -1.87
C VAL A 107 -4.12 11.87 -2.76
N ARG A 108 -4.27 12.33 -4.02
CA ARG A 108 -5.26 11.80 -4.96
C ARG A 108 -4.88 10.39 -5.41
N ASP A 109 -3.59 10.19 -5.65
CA ASP A 109 -3.02 8.93 -6.10
C ASP A 109 -3.05 7.88 -4.97
N ALA A 110 -2.72 8.27 -3.73
CA ALA A 110 -2.86 7.43 -2.55
C ALA A 110 -4.32 7.04 -2.30
N ALA A 111 -5.25 7.99 -2.38
CA ALA A 111 -6.66 7.73 -2.20
C ALA A 111 -7.27 6.80 -3.26
N ALA A 112 -6.74 6.80 -4.49
CA ALA A 112 -7.18 5.91 -5.54
C ALA A 112 -6.83 4.44 -5.24
N ARG A 113 -5.78 4.18 -4.47
CA ARG A 113 -5.31 2.83 -4.14
C ARG A 113 -6.01 2.21 -2.94
N LEU A 114 -6.77 3.01 -2.19
CA LEU A 114 -7.53 2.52 -1.03
C LEU A 114 -8.75 1.72 -1.47
N PRO A 115 -9.02 0.59 -0.81
CA PRO A 115 -10.11 -0.30 -1.16
C PRO A 115 -11.49 0.27 -0.81
N GLY A 116 -12.53 -0.17 -1.51
CA GLY A 116 -13.93 0.05 -1.12
C GLY A 116 -14.44 1.50 -1.08
N GLY A 117 -13.71 2.47 -1.65
CA GLY A 117 -14.11 3.88 -1.63
C GLY A 117 -14.01 4.55 -0.25
N VAL A 118 -13.63 3.80 0.80
CA VAL A 118 -13.39 4.31 2.15
C VAL A 118 -11.97 4.87 2.18
N ARG A 119 -11.87 6.19 2.08
CA ARG A 119 -10.60 6.92 2.11
C ARG A 119 -10.46 7.58 3.46
N THR A 120 -9.90 6.88 4.44
CA THR A 120 -9.57 7.52 5.72
C THR A 120 -8.33 8.38 5.55
N ARG A 121 -8.23 9.44 6.34
CA ARG A 121 -7.09 10.36 6.27
C ARG A 121 -5.80 9.70 6.72
N ASP A 122 -5.89 8.75 7.64
CA ASP A 122 -4.74 8.05 8.19
C ASP A 122 -4.16 7.08 7.16
N ASP A 123 -5.02 6.31 6.48
CA ASP A 123 -4.57 5.41 5.40
C ASP A 123 -3.93 6.18 4.24
N VAL A 124 -4.51 7.31 3.86
CA VAL A 124 -3.92 8.20 2.84
C VAL A 124 -2.56 8.73 3.30
N CYS A 125 -2.41 9.11 4.57
CA CYS A 125 -1.13 9.57 5.09
C CYS A 125 -0.08 8.45 5.13
N VAL A 126 -0.47 7.21 5.43
CA VAL A 126 0.44 6.05 5.38
C VAL A 126 0.95 5.84 3.95
N LEU A 127 0.05 5.70 2.98
CA LEU A 127 0.43 5.51 1.57
C LEU A 127 1.18 6.71 0.98
N ALA A 128 0.89 7.93 1.45
CA ALA A 128 1.63 9.11 1.01
C ALA A 128 3.09 9.07 1.47
N ARG A 129 3.41 8.52 2.65
CA ARG A 129 4.81 8.36 3.09
C ARG A 129 5.61 7.38 2.23
N ASP A 130 4.93 6.45 1.58
CA ASP A 130 5.57 5.48 0.69
C ASP A 130 6.07 6.09 -0.63
N SER A 131 5.60 7.29 -0.97
CA SER A 131 6.02 8.03 -2.16
C SER A 131 7.51 8.31 -2.15
N GLN A 132 8.15 8.10 -3.29
CA GLN A 132 9.59 8.34 -3.43
C GLN A 132 9.95 9.84 -3.44
N PHE A 133 8.96 10.72 -3.54
CA PHE A 133 9.12 12.18 -3.58
C PHE A 133 8.85 12.88 -2.25
N ILE A 134 8.48 12.12 -1.22
CA ILE A 134 8.33 12.60 0.16
C ILE A 134 9.65 12.41 0.91
N VAL A 135 10.00 13.36 1.78
CA VAL A 135 11.16 13.25 2.67
C VAL A 135 10.90 12.13 3.69
N GLU A 136 11.89 11.28 3.95
CA GLU A 136 11.73 10.08 4.79
C GLU A 136 11.54 10.42 6.28
N ASP A 137 12.05 11.57 6.74
CA ASP A 137 12.01 12.00 8.15
C ASP A 137 10.77 12.82 8.54
N ILE A 138 9.68 12.78 7.76
CA ILE A 138 8.48 13.57 8.08
C ILE A 138 7.61 12.84 9.11
N SER A 139 7.14 13.58 10.11
CA SER A 139 6.20 13.01 11.07
C SER A 139 4.79 12.91 10.50
N SER A 140 4.00 11.97 11.02
CA SER A 140 2.61 11.80 10.64
C SER A 140 1.77 13.05 10.83
N SER A 141 2.03 13.80 11.91
CA SER A 141 1.35 15.05 12.21
C SER A 141 1.71 16.17 11.23
N GLN A 142 2.98 16.25 10.80
CA GLN A 142 3.43 17.20 9.79
C GLN A 142 2.79 16.92 8.43
N LEU A 143 2.81 15.65 8.00
CA LEU A 143 2.16 15.23 6.75
C LEU A 143 0.66 15.55 6.80
N ASN A 144 -0.01 15.17 7.88
CA ASN A 144 -1.44 15.41 8.05
C ASN A 144 -1.76 16.92 8.03
N LYS A 145 -0.94 17.75 8.69
CA LYS A 145 -1.07 19.22 8.64
C LYS A 145 -0.89 19.76 7.23
N ALA A 146 0.04 19.22 6.45
CA ALA A 146 0.28 19.63 5.07
C ALA A 146 -0.86 19.20 4.13
N VAL A 147 -1.42 18.00 4.32
CA VAL A 147 -2.62 17.53 3.61
C VAL A 147 -3.82 18.44 3.91
N ARG A 148 -3.98 18.88 5.17
CA ARG A 148 -5.00 19.87 5.56
C ARG A 148 -4.73 21.26 4.97
N GLY A 149 -3.49 21.74 5.04
CA GLY A 149 -3.09 23.09 4.63
C GLY A 149 -3.07 23.28 3.10
N GLY A 150 -2.69 22.25 2.35
CA GLY A 150 -2.79 22.22 0.89
C GLY A 150 -4.23 22.19 0.38
N SER A 151 -5.19 21.92 1.26
CA SER A 151 -6.64 21.90 0.97
C SER A 151 -7.33 23.23 1.25
N GLY A 152 -6.58 24.34 1.33
CA GLY A 152 -7.11 25.70 1.44
C GLY A 152 -8.06 26.03 0.28
N GLY A 153 -9.33 25.67 0.44
CA GLY A 153 -10.43 25.98 -0.47
C GLY A 153 -10.83 24.90 -1.48
N ALA A 154 -11.06 23.64 -1.09
CA ALA A 154 -11.91 22.76 -1.89
C ALA A 154 -12.55 21.63 -1.06
N ARG A 155 -13.82 21.80 -0.71
CA ARG A 155 -14.71 20.79 -0.09
C ARG A 155 -15.02 19.58 -1.01
N ASN A 156 -14.20 19.31 -2.02
CA ASN A 156 -14.54 18.39 -3.12
C ASN A 156 -13.49 17.29 -3.38
N PHE A 157 -12.52 17.08 -2.48
CA PHE A 157 -11.41 16.14 -2.75
C PHE A 157 -11.85 14.65 -2.85
N MET A 158 -12.99 14.29 -2.26
CA MET A 158 -13.50 12.91 -2.22
C MET A 158 -14.78 12.69 -3.04
N LYS A 159 -15.28 13.72 -3.75
CA LYS A 159 -16.46 13.60 -4.61
C LYS A 159 -16.00 13.54 -6.07
N GLY A 160 -15.93 12.35 -6.65
CA GLY A 160 -15.63 12.15 -8.06
C GLY A 160 -14.32 11.41 -8.32
N VAL A 161 -14.35 10.10 -8.04
CA VAL A 161 -13.85 9.09 -9.00
C VAL A 161 -15.07 8.25 -9.37
#